data_AF-A0A3M1TAZ2-F1
#
_entry.id   AF-A0A3M1TAZ2-F1
#
_cell.length_a   1.000
_cell.length_b   1.000
_cell.length_c   1.000
_cell.angle_alpha   90.00
_cell.angle_beta   90.00
_cell.angle_gamma   90.00
#
_symmetry.space_group_name_H-M   'P 1'
#
loop_
_entity.id
_entity.type
_entity.pdbx_description
1 polymer ?
#
loop_
_entity_poly.entity_id
_entity_poly.type
_entity_poly.pdbx_seq_one_letter_code
_entity_poly.pdbx_strand_id
1 'polypeptide(L)'
;MSDEPGFIERSKQELKGRIRDSAEELLSREEERLRAELERIKETWLKKKEDDLNYFREAFYYQYNLIMLCGLVALAAASGPFLPLVASVAVAWELLWLGLAPGNERFRRMIRAEKNAELVAEQEEKRKERLRDLPLPLLERHEEAVAIAEEIRRRAEDCEEGELDVLDETIAKLDYLLDQYADMLVSLHKTSELLKDPEAETLADRVAALEEEVASTPAGKLRQAKQKNLAVLRQRLERYAKSRENKEYFEVSLSTLEDTLKLVRDRVVAASTAGAISDSLDQVVLELSQHRDFMEAAEQARLEMNEEALEAPPARLETNDEALEAPQAAPFAGTAVDPTGELTPEFSAPPEAPAPEEDERPPDLLQEFARE
;
A
#
# COMPACT_ATOMS: atom_id res chain seq x y z
N MET A 1 -63.36 -9.64 -26.00
CA MET A 1 -61.96 -9.40 -25.59
C MET A 1 -61.95 -9.60 -24.10
N SER A 2 -61.70 -10.84 -23.68
CA SER A 2 -61.68 -11.24 -22.28
C SER A 2 -60.21 -11.30 -21.87
N ASP A 3 -59.80 -10.39 -21.00
CA ASP A 3 -58.47 -10.39 -20.39
C ASP A 3 -58.36 -11.63 -19.49
N GLU A 4 -57.45 -12.54 -19.81
CA GLU A 4 -57.09 -13.68 -18.95
C GLU A 4 -56.00 -13.25 -17.96
N PRO A 5 -56.31 -12.97 -16.69
CA PRO A 5 -55.34 -12.56 -15.68
C PRO A 5 -54.29 -13.64 -15.34
N GLY A 6 -54.47 -14.89 -15.81
CA GLY A 6 -53.56 -16.00 -15.52
C GLY A 6 -52.27 -16.02 -16.35
N PHE A 7 -52.24 -15.36 -17.52
CA PHE A 7 -51.07 -15.40 -18.41
C PHE A 7 -49.92 -14.50 -17.92
N ILE A 8 -50.27 -13.34 -17.35
CA ILE A 8 -49.29 -12.40 -16.79
C ILE A 8 -48.64 -12.98 -15.52
N GLU A 9 -49.40 -13.70 -14.70
CA GLU A 9 -48.88 -14.29 -13.46
C GLU A 9 -47.91 -15.45 -13.75
N ARG A 10 -48.24 -16.32 -14.74
CA ARG A 10 -47.35 -17.42 -15.15
C ARG A 10 -46.07 -16.91 -15.80
N SER A 11 -46.17 -15.94 -16.71
CA SER A 11 -44.99 -15.35 -17.35
C SER A 11 -44.07 -14.66 -16.34
N LYS A 12 -44.60 -13.98 -15.31
CA LYS A 12 -43.80 -13.43 -14.21
C LYS A 12 -43.09 -14.50 -13.38
N GLN A 13 -43.76 -15.62 -13.08
CA GLN A 13 -43.14 -16.72 -12.34
C GLN A 13 -42.04 -17.41 -13.16
N GLU A 14 -42.25 -17.63 -14.46
CA GLU A 14 -41.23 -18.18 -15.36
C GLU A 14 -40.03 -17.24 -15.50
N LEU A 15 -40.26 -15.93 -15.63
CA LEU A 15 -39.17 -14.95 -15.69
C LEU A 15 -38.35 -14.93 -14.40
N LYS A 16 -39.02 -15.00 -13.24
CA LYS A 16 -38.37 -15.01 -11.93
C LYS A 16 -37.54 -16.27 -11.70
N GLY A 17 -38.01 -17.42 -12.19
CA GLY A 17 -37.23 -18.67 -12.19
C GLY A 17 -35.98 -18.56 -13.05
N ARG A 18 -36.11 -18.11 -14.30
CA ARG A 18 -34.97 -17.95 -15.22
C ARG A 18 -33.90 -16.97 -14.73
N ILE A 19 -34.32 -15.88 -14.07
CA ILE A 19 -33.41 -14.91 -13.47
C ILE A 19 -32.66 -15.53 -12.28
N ARG A 20 -33.34 -16.32 -11.45
CA ARG A 20 -32.69 -17.03 -10.33
C ARG A 20 -31.68 -18.05 -10.84
N ASP A 21 -32.07 -18.89 -11.80
CA ASP A 21 -31.20 -19.93 -12.34
C ASP A 21 -29.97 -19.32 -13.04
N SER A 22 -30.16 -18.20 -13.76
CA SER A 22 -29.04 -17.46 -14.36
C SER A 22 -28.12 -16.81 -13.32
N ALA A 23 -28.69 -16.32 -12.20
CA ALA A 23 -27.89 -15.75 -11.12
C ALA A 23 -27.06 -16.83 -10.39
N GLU A 24 -27.64 -18.00 -10.15
CA GLU A 24 -26.94 -19.15 -9.55
C GLU A 24 -25.83 -19.68 -10.48
N GLU A 25 -26.06 -19.72 -11.79
CA GLU A 25 -25.04 -20.13 -12.76
C GLU A 25 -23.89 -19.12 -12.88
N LEU A 26 -24.17 -17.82 -12.78
CA LEU A 26 -23.15 -16.78 -12.76
C LEU A 26 -22.31 -16.81 -11.48
N LEU A 27 -22.96 -16.93 -10.32
CA LEU A 27 -22.27 -17.04 -9.02
C LEU A 27 -21.36 -18.28 -8.98
N SER A 28 -21.84 -19.44 -9.45
CA SER A 28 -21.05 -20.66 -9.50
C SER A 28 -19.82 -20.53 -10.44
N ARG A 29 -20.00 -19.93 -11.62
CA ARG A 29 -18.87 -19.67 -12.55
C ARG A 29 -17.86 -18.67 -11.98
N GLU A 30 -18.32 -17.69 -11.21
CA GLU A 30 -17.47 -16.70 -10.56
C GLU A 30 -16.70 -17.33 -9.39
N GLU A 31 -17.35 -18.15 -8.55
CA GLU A 31 -16.69 -18.94 -7.51
C GLU A 31 -15.62 -19.89 -8.08
N GLU A 32 -15.90 -20.57 -9.20
CA GLU A 32 -14.92 -21.44 -9.85
C GLU A 32 -13.71 -20.65 -10.41
N ARG A 33 -13.93 -19.47 -10.99
CA ARG A 33 -12.85 -18.59 -11.45
C ARG A 33 -11.99 -18.11 -10.28
N LEU A 34 -12.63 -17.65 -9.21
CA LEU A 34 -11.96 -17.15 -8.02
C LEU A 34 -11.14 -18.24 -7.34
N ARG A 35 -11.67 -19.47 -7.23
CA ARG A 35 -10.89 -20.62 -6.72
C ARG A 35 -9.67 -20.92 -7.59
N ALA A 36 -9.81 -20.87 -8.90
CA ALA A 36 -8.70 -21.13 -9.83
C ALA A 36 -7.62 -20.04 -9.77
N GLU A 37 -8.01 -18.77 -9.57
CA GLU A 37 -7.06 -17.67 -9.34
C GLU A 37 -6.36 -17.80 -7.99
N LEU A 38 -7.09 -18.20 -6.95
CA LEU A 38 -6.53 -18.42 -5.61
C LEU A 38 -5.50 -19.55 -5.60
N GLU A 39 -5.74 -20.65 -6.32
CA GLU A 39 -4.74 -21.70 -6.51
C GLU A 39 -3.49 -21.20 -7.26
N ARG A 40 -3.66 -20.36 -8.30
CA ARG A 40 -2.50 -19.75 -9.00
C ARG A 40 -1.72 -18.79 -8.11
N ILE A 41 -2.42 -18.00 -7.29
CA ILE A 41 -1.79 -17.09 -6.32
C ILE A 41 -1.04 -17.92 -5.27
N LYS A 42 -1.68 -18.94 -4.69
CA LYS A 42 -1.02 -19.87 -3.76
C LYS A 42 0.22 -20.52 -4.38
N GLU A 43 0.13 -21.05 -5.60
CA GLU A 43 1.25 -21.64 -6.32
C GLU A 43 2.38 -20.63 -6.58
N THR A 44 2.06 -19.41 -7.02
CA THR A 44 3.07 -18.37 -7.28
C THR A 44 3.73 -17.89 -6.00
N TRP A 45 2.99 -17.78 -4.89
CA TRP A 45 3.51 -17.43 -3.58
C TRP A 45 4.36 -18.54 -2.95
N LEU A 46 3.88 -19.79 -2.98
CA LEU A 46 4.63 -20.95 -2.49
C LEU A 46 5.92 -21.15 -3.29
N LYS A 47 5.85 -21.00 -4.62
CA LYS A 47 7.02 -21.08 -5.50
C LYS A 47 8.00 -19.94 -5.26
N LYS A 48 7.52 -18.71 -5.05
CA LYS A 48 8.38 -17.57 -4.67
C LYS A 48 9.07 -17.82 -3.31
N LYS A 49 8.38 -18.44 -2.35
CA LYS A 49 8.92 -18.82 -1.04
C LYS A 49 9.96 -19.96 -1.14
N GLU A 50 9.82 -20.87 -2.11
CA GLU A 50 10.80 -21.93 -2.39
C GLU A 50 12.02 -21.44 -3.17
N ASP A 51 11.84 -20.55 -4.16
CA ASP A 51 12.92 -20.03 -4.99
C ASP A 51 13.87 -19.06 -4.24
N ASP A 52 13.41 -18.43 -3.16
CA ASP A 52 14.24 -17.54 -2.32
C ASP A 52 15.14 -18.29 -1.31
N LEU A 53 14.91 -19.59 -1.07
CA LEU A 53 15.71 -20.38 -0.13
C LEU A 53 16.70 -21.28 -0.87
N ASN A 54 17.79 -20.68 -1.31
CA ASN A 54 18.92 -21.43 -1.84
C ASN A 54 19.73 -22.07 -0.69
N TYR A 55 19.20 -23.16 -0.12
CA TYR A 55 19.75 -23.87 1.04
C TYR A 55 21.24 -24.24 0.90
N PHE A 56 21.72 -24.42 -0.33
CA PHE A 56 23.13 -24.66 -0.63
C PHE A 56 24.03 -23.44 -0.43
N ARG A 57 23.51 -22.24 -0.70
CA ARG A 57 24.23 -20.97 -0.49
C ARG A 57 24.26 -20.61 1.00
N GLU A 58 23.15 -20.81 1.71
CA GLU A 58 23.05 -20.51 3.14
C GLU A 58 23.92 -21.46 3.99
N ALA A 59 23.99 -22.75 3.63
CA ALA A 59 24.88 -23.70 4.29
C ALA A 59 26.37 -23.35 4.12
N PHE A 60 26.73 -22.68 3.02
CA PHE A 60 28.11 -22.27 2.73
C PHE A 60 28.53 -21.01 3.51
N TYR A 61 27.58 -20.15 3.90
CA TYR A 61 27.83 -18.90 4.62
C TYR A 61 27.70 -19.01 6.14
N TYR A 62 27.36 -20.19 6.67
CA TYR A 62 27.21 -20.40 8.11
C TYR A 62 28.53 -20.11 8.85
N GLN A 63 28.50 -19.19 9.83
CA GLN A 63 29.68 -18.64 10.52
C GLN A 63 30.65 -19.70 11.06
N TYR A 64 30.13 -20.86 11.47
CA TYR A 64 30.93 -21.97 11.99
C TYR A 64 31.87 -22.60 10.94
N ASN A 65 31.45 -22.70 9.68
CA ASN A 65 32.31 -23.22 8.61
C ASN A 65 33.37 -22.19 8.21
N LEU A 66 33.04 -20.89 8.23
CA LEU A 66 34.00 -19.83 7.95
C LEU A 66 35.08 -19.72 9.05
N ILE A 67 34.68 -19.84 10.32
CA ILE A 67 35.61 -19.86 11.46
C ILE A 67 36.45 -21.14 11.46
N MET A 68 35.85 -22.31 11.15
CA MET A 68 36.60 -23.56 10.97
C MET A 68 37.60 -23.46 9.82
N LEU A 69 37.20 -22.91 8.68
CA LEU A 69 38.06 -22.75 7.51
C LEU A 69 39.18 -21.75 7.77
N CYS A 70 38.91 -20.61 8.43
CA CYS A 70 39.94 -19.69 8.89
C CYS A 70 40.89 -20.35 9.91
N GLY A 71 40.35 -21.13 10.85
CA GLY A 71 41.13 -21.89 11.83
C GLY A 71 42.02 -22.94 11.18
N LEU A 72 41.51 -23.64 10.15
CA LEU A 72 42.24 -24.64 9.38
C LEU A 72 43.31 -24.04 8.48
N VAL A 73 43.04 -22.88 7.87
CA VAL A 73 44.03 -22.12 7.09
C VAL A 73 45.14 -21.61 8.00
N ALA A 74 44.81 -21.10 9.19
CA ALA A 74 45.78 -20.68 10.19
C ALA A 74 46.63 -21.85 10.72
N LEU A 75 46.01 -23.01 10.98
CA LEU A 75 46.68 -24.24 11.40
C LEU A 75 47.58 -24.80 10.28
N ALA A 76 47.12 -24.77 9.02
CA ALA A 76 47.88 -25.21 7.86
C ALA A 76 49.11 -24.33 7.63
N ALA A 77 48.97 -23.00 7.77
CA ALA A 77 50.09 -22.07 7.70
C ALA A 77 51.15 -22.33 8.78
N ALA A 78 50.73 -22.81 9.97
CA ALA A 78 51.64 -23.19 11.04
C ALA A 78 52.29 -24.58 10.86
N SER A 79 51.71 -25.47 10.06
CA SER A 79 52.10 -26.91 9.97
C SER A 79 53.14 -27.25 8.89
N GLY A 80 53.63 -26.26 8.13
CA GLY A 80 54.74 -26.44 7.18
C GLY A 80 54.43 -27.45 6.06
N PRO A 81 55.29 -28.46 5.77
CA PRO A 81 55.20 -29.31 4.57
C PRO A 81 53.96 -30.23 4.49
N PHE A 82 53.16 -30.34 5.56
CA PHE A 82 51.90 -31.10 5.56
C PHE A 82 50.68 -30.29 5.08
N LEU A 83 50.89 -29.02 4.70
CA LEU A 83 49.89 -28.10 4.15
C LEU A 83 48.90 -28.72 3.14
N PRO A 84 49.34 -29.41 2.07
CA PRO A 84 48.41 -29.94 1.07
C PRO A 84 47.54 -31.10 1.60
N LEU A 85 48.03 -31.83 2.60
CA LEU A 85 47.30 -32.96 3.17
C LEU A 85 46.24 -32.49 4.18
N VAL A 86 46.57 -31.49 5.01
CA VAL A 86 45.60 -30.87 5.93
C VAL A 86 44.52 -30.10 5.15
N ALA A 87 44.91 -29.36 4.10
CA ALA A 87 43.97 -28.65 3.25
C ALA A 87 43.02 -29.60 2.49
N SER A 88 43.52 -30.73 1.97
CA SER A 88 42.66 -31.68 1.25
C SER A 88 41.68 -32.40 2.18
N VAL A 89 42.09 -32.74 3.41
CA VAL A 89 41.18 -33.31 4.42
C VAL A 89 40.12 -32.30 4.84
N ALA A 90 40.47 -31.03 5.01
CA ALA A 90 39.51 -29.96 5.30
C ALA A 90 38.49 -29.78 4.19
N VAL A 91 38.94 -29.70 2.94
CA VAL A 91 38.04 -29.59 1.78
C VAL A 91 37.16 -30.84 1.65
N ALA A 92 37.72 -32.04 1.84
CA ALA A 92 36.96 -33.28 1.79
C ALA A 92 35.90 -33.36 2.91
N TRP A 93 36.24 -32.90 4.11
CA TRP A 93 35.31 -32.81 5.24
C TRP A 93 34.20 -31.79 4.99
N GLU A 94 34.55 -30.62 4.45
CA GLU A 94 33.59 -29.58 4.08
C GLU A 94 32.62 -30.06 3.00
N LEU A 95 33.13 -30.74 1.96
CA LEU A 95 32.29 -31.36 0.92
C LEU A 95 31.40 -32.48 1.47
N LEU A 96 31.90 -33.27 2.41
CA LEU A 96 31.13 -34.30 3.10
C LEU A 96 30.00 -33.66 3.93
N TRP A 97 30.30 -32.61 4.69
CA TRP A 97 29.31 -31.88 5.48
C TRP A 97 28.27 -31.19 4.58
N LEU A 98 28.68 -30.51 3.51
CA LEU A 98 27.76 -29.88 2.53
C LEU A 98 26.89 -30.90 1.79
N GLY A 99 27.35 -32.14 1.65
CA GLY A 99 26.54 -33.23 1.08
C GLY A 99 25.50 -33.78 2.07
N LEU A 100 25.82 -33.84 3.36
CA LEU A 100 24.93 -34.40 4.40
C LEU A 100 24.01 -33.35 5.05
N ALA A 101 24.45 -32.10 5.18
CA ALA A 101 23.71 -31.02 5.86
C ALA A 101 22.33 -30.73 5.23
N PRO A 102 22.17 -30.70 3.88
CA PRO A 102 20.86 -30.55 3.26
C PRO A 102 19.94 -31.73 3.56
N GLY A 103 20.43 -32.90 3.96
CA GLY A 103 19.60 -34.05 4.30
C GLY A 103 19.02 -34.02 5.72
N ASN A 104 19.49 -33.10 6.58
CA ASN A 104 19.08 -33.07 7.99
C ASN A 104 17.90 -32.11 8.22
N GLU A 105 16.75 -32.65 8.60
CA GLU A 105 15.54 -31.87 8.87
C GLU A 105 15.71 -30.83 9.98
N ARG A 106 16.56 -31.11 10.99
CA ARG A 106 16.81 -30.16 12.09
C ARG A 106 17.57 -28.92 11.61
N PHE A 107 18.51 -29.10 10.69
CA PHE A 107 19.26 -28.01 10.09
C PHE A 107 18.37 -27.16 9.18
N ARG A 108 17.56 -27.81 8.33
CA ARG A 108 16.56 -27.10 7.50
C ARG A 108 15.54 -26.34 8.34
N ARG A 109 15.13 -26.87 9.49
CA ARG A 109 14.18 -26.21 10.40
C ARG A 109 14.80 -24.99 11.06
N MET A 110 16.04 -25.10 11.52
CA MET A 110 16.77 -23.98 12.13
C MET A 110 16.97 -22.83 11.15
N ILE A 111 17.47 -23.11 9.94
CA ILE A 111 17.65 -22.08 8.91
C ILE A 111 16.31 -21.46 8.51
N ARG A 112 15.25 -22.26 8.38
CA ARG A 112 13.90 -21.73 8.09
C ARG A 112 13.40 -20.81 9.21
N ALA A 113 13.59 -21.18 10.47
CA ALA A 113 13.20 -20.34 11.59
C ALA A 113 13.97 -19.02 11.62
N GLU A 114 15.29 -19.05 11.41
CA GLU A 114 16.15 -17.87 11.39
C GLU A 114 15.78 -16.93 10.22
N LYS A 115 15.62 -17.49 9.01
CA LYS A 115 15.23 -16.70 7.84
C LYS A 115 13.82 -16.15 7.94
N ASN A 116 12.89 -16.92 8.51
CA ASN A 116 11.52 -16.44 8.71
C ASN A 116 11.51 -15.29 9.72
N ALA A 117 12.29 -15.38 10.81
CA ALA A 117 12.42 -14.30 11.78
C ALA A 117 13.04 -13.03 11.17
N GLU A 118 14.06 -13.17 10.32
CA GLU A 118 14.67 -12.05 9.58
C GLU A 118 13.65 -11.37 8.65
N LEU A 119 12.88 -12.16 7.89
CA LEU A 119 11.84 -11.65 7.00
C LEU A 119 10.71 -10.93 7.74
N VAL A 120 10.25 -11.49 8.87
CA VAL A 120 9.21 -10.86 9.71
C VAL A 120 9.73 -9.53 10.26
N ALA A 121 10.96 -9.48 10.76
CA ALA A 121 11.56 -8.24 11.26
C ALA A 121 11.69 -7.16 10.16
N GLU A 122 12.14 -7.55 8.96
CA GLU A 122 12.23 -6.63 7.82
C GLU A 122 10.84 -6.10 7.39
N GLN A 123 9.83 -6.97 7.40
CA GLN A 123 8.44 -6.57 7.09
C GLN A 123 7.87 -5.62 8.14
N GLU A 124 8.14 -5.87 9.43
CA GLU A 124 7.75 -4.97 10.51
C GLU A 124 8.42 -3.60 10.38
N GLU A 125 9.71 -3.54 10.06
CA GLU A 125 10.40 -2.27 9.85
C GLU A 125 9.80 -1.49 8.67
N LYS A 126 9.61 -2.16 7.52
CA LYS A 126 8.96 -1.54 6.34
C LYS A 126 7.55 -1.04 6.63
N ARG A 127 6.80 -1.77 7.46
CA ARG A 127 5.47 -1.37 7.89
C ARG A 127 5.53 -0.14 8.80
N LYS A 128 6.41 -0.14 9.80
CA LYS A 128 6.64 1.03 10.68
C LYS A 128 7.06 2.26 9.88
N GLU A 129 7.91 2.09 8.88
CA GLU A 129 8.32 3.18 7.98
C GLU A 129 7.12 3.73 7.18
N ARG A 130 6.29 2.86 6.58
CA ARG A 130 5.07 3.26 5.85
C ARG A 130 4.07 4.00 6.73
N LEU A 131 3.92 3.57 7.98
CA LEU A 131 2.98 4.14 8.92
C LEU A 131 3.47 5.43 9.58
N ARG A 132 4.77 5.76 9.50
CA ARG A 132 5.37 6.89 10.21
C ARG A 132 4.70 8.23 9.92
N ASP A 133 4.25 8.41 8.68
CA ASP A 133 3.68 9.67 8.21
C ASP A 133 2.15 9.73 8.38
N LEU A 134 1.51 8.71 8.99
CA LEU A 134 0.07 8.68 9.20
C LEU A 134 -0.37 9.53 10.41
N PRO A 135 -1.57 10.12 10.36
CA PRO A 135 -2.14 10.83 11.48
C PRO A 135 -2.56 9.86 12.60
N LEU A 136 -2.53 10.36 13.84
CA LEU A 136 -2.81 9.57 15.06
C LEU A 136 -4.08 8.70 15.00
N PRO A 137 -5.23 9.17 14.48
CA PRO A 137 -6.44 8.34 14.42
C PRO A 137 -6.31 7.11 13.51
N LEU A 138 -5.47 7.17 12.46
CA LEU A 138 -5.24 6.01 11.59
C LEU A 138 -4.21 5.05 12.20
N LEU A 139 -3.27 5.57 13.00
CA LEU A 139 -2.34 4.75 13.77
C LEU A 139 -3.08 3.95 14.84
N GLU A 140 -4.00 4.58 15.58
CA GLU A 140 -4.83 3.91 16.59
C GLU A 140 -5.62 2.74 15.98
N ARG A 141 -6.24 2.93 14.80
CA ARG A 141 -6.95 1.84 14.09
C ARG A 141 -6.01 0.69 13.71
N HIS A 142 -4.79 1.00 13.27
CA HIS A 142 -3.78 -0.02 12.99
C HIS A 142 -3.36 -0.78 14.26
N GLU A 143 -3.13 -0.08 15.37
CA GLU A 143 -2.78 -0.70 16.64
C GLU A 143 -3.89 -1.63 17.16
N GLU A 144 -5.16 -1.23 17.01
CA GLU A 144 -6.31 -2.09 17.33
C GLU A 144 -6.33 -3.38 16.48
N ALA A 145 -6.09 -3.26 15.16
CA ALA A 145 -6.03 -4.43 14.28
C ALA A 145 -4.88 -5.37 14.64
N VAL A 146 -3.70 -4.81 14.98
CA VAL A 146 -2.54 -5.58 15.47
C VAL A 146 -2.89 -6.30 16.77
N ALA A 147 -3.51 -5.61 17.73
CA ALA A 147 -3.88 -6.21 19.01
C ALA A 147 -4.85 -7.40 18.84
N ILE A 148 -5.81 -7.29 17.90
CA ILE A 148 -6.71 -8.40 17.57
C ILE A 148 -5.94 -9.58 16.97
N ALA A 149 -5.02 -9.31 16.03
CA ALA A 149 -4.21 -10.35 15.40
C ALA A 149 -3.26 -11.05 16.39
N GLU A 150 -2.64 -10.31 17.31
CA GLU A 150 -1.83 -10.86 18.40
C GLU A 150 -2.65 -11.75 19.33
N GLU A 151 -3.88 -11.34 19.65
CA GLU A 151 -4.79 -12.16 20.45
C GLU A 151 -5.15 -13.48 19.73
N ILE A 152 -5.42 -13.41 18.42
CA ILE A 152 -5.67 -14.60 17.60
C ILE A 152 -4.42 -15.50 17.60
N ARG A 153 -3.23 -14.94 17.39
CA ARG A 153 -1.96 -15.69 17.38
C ARG A 153 -1.73 -16.42 18.70
N ARG A 154 -1.82 -15.71 19.84
CA ARG A 154 -1.61 -16.32 21.16
C ARG A 154 -2.56 -17.47 21.44
N ARG A 155 -3.84 -17.32 21.06
CA ARG A 155 -4.84 -18.38 21.24
C ARG A 155 -4.65 -19.55 20.26
N ALA A 156 -4.13 -19.29 19.07
CA ALA A 156 -3.84 -20.33 18.10
C ALA A 156 -2.62 -21.16 18.52
N GLU A 157 -1.64 -20.57 19.23
CA GLU A 157 -0.52 -21.29 19.85
C GLU A 157 -0.95 -22.22 21.00
N ASP A 158 -2.06 -21.91 21.68
CA ASP A 158 -2.63 -22.75 22.75
C ASP A 158 -3.38 -24.00 22.21
N CYS A 159 -3.56 -24.13 20.89
CA CYS A 159 -4.19 -25.30 20.25
C CYS A 159 -3.26 -26.55 20.27
N GLU A 160 -3.85 -27.76 20.23
CA GLU A 160 -3.12 -29.04 20.39
C GLU A 160 -1.96 -29.26 19.38
N GLU A 161 -0.89 -29.93 19.85
CA GLU A 161 0.39 -30.21 19.14
C GLU A 161 0.28 -30.94 17.77
N GLY A 162 -0.92 -31.27 17.29
CA GLY A 162 -1.19 -31.93 16.01
C GLY A 162 -1.45 -31.00 14.83
N GLU A 163 -1.65 -29.69 15.05
CA GLU A 163 -2.07 -28.72 14.02
C GLU A 163 -0.98 -27.67 13.68
N LEU A 164 0.29 -27.93 13.99
CA LEU A 164 1.39 -26.98 13.82
C LEU A 164 1.53 -26.44 12.38
N ASP A 165 1.34 -27.26 11.35
CA ASP A 165 1.40 -26.80 9.94
C ASP A 165 0.25 -25.82 9.61
N VAL A 166 -0.94 -26.05 10.16
CA VAL A 166 -2.12 -25.18 9.97
C VAL A 166 -1.94 -23.88 10.75
N LEU A 167 -1.28 -23.94 11.91
CA LEU A 167 -0.94 -22.77 12.71
C LEU A 167 0.05 -21.85 11.97
N ASP A 168 1.12 -22.39 11.41
CA ASP A 168 2.12 -21.62 10.64
C ASP A 168 1.48 -20.93 9.43
N GLU A 169 0.56 -21.61 8.74
CA GLU A 169 -0.21 -21.03 7.63
C GLU A 169 -1.14 -19.90 8.11
N THR A 170 -1.83 -20.11 9.22
CA THR A 170 -2.75 -19.11 9.81
C THR A 170 -1.99 -17.86 10.24
N ILE A 171 -0.82 -18.01 10.86
CA ILE A 171 0.03 -16.90 11.29
C ILE A 171 0.49 -16.09 10.08
N ALA A 172 0.98 -16.76 9.02
CA ALA A 172 1.41 -16.07 7.81
C ALA A 172 0.28 -15.29 7.12
N LYS A 173 -0.94 -15.83 7.13
CA LYS A 173 -2.12 -15.16 6.59
C LYS A 173 -2.51 -13.91 7.41
N LEU A 174 -2.38 -13.94 8.74
CA LEU A 174 -2.61 -12.78 9.60
C LEU A 174 -1.60 -11.67 9.32
N ASP A 175 -0.32 -12.02 9.19
CA ASP A 175 0.74 -11.04 8.91
C ASP A 175 0.54 -10.36 7.56
N TYR A 176 0.17 -11.14 6.55
CA TYR A 176 -0.22 -10.65 5.24
C TYR A 176 -1.44 -9.72 5.33
N LEU A 177 -2.48 -10.11 6.09
CA LEU A 177 -3.69 -9.32 6.26
C LEU A 177 -3.37 -7.96 6.85
N LEU A 178 -2.61 -7.93 7.93
CA LEU A 178 -2.23 -6.68 8.57
C LEU A 178 -1.38 -5.82 7.61
N ASP A 179 -0.55 -6.42 6.75
CA ASP A 179 0.29 -5.67 5.81
C ASP A 179 -0.55 -4.92 4.78
N GLN A 180 -1.52 -5.63 4.19
CA GLN A 180 -2.46 -5.03 3.24
C GLN A 180 -3.38 -4.01 3.92
N TYR A 181 -3.77 -4.25 5.17
CA TYR A 181 -4.53 -3.28 5.96
C TYR A 181 -3.72 -1.99 6.16
N ALA A 182 -2.43 -2.08 6.47
CA ALA A 182 -1.54 -0.93 6.56
C ALA A 182 -1.42 -0.18 5.21
N ASP A 183 -1.28 -0.89 4.09
CA ASP A 183 -1.25 -0.27 2.76
C ASP A 183 -2.56 0.45 2.41
N MET A 184 -3.71 -0.11 2.80
CA MET A 184 -5.01 0.53 2.59
C MET A 184 -5.17 1.78 3.46
N LEU A 185 -4.68 1.78 4.70
CA LEU A 185 -4.65 2.99 5.54
C LEU A 185 -3.79 4.10 4.93
N VAL A 186 -2.60 3.76 4.42
CA VAL A 186 -1.73 4.72 3.73
C VAL A 186 -2.42 5.29 2.49
N SER A 187 -3.12 4.43 1.74
CA SER A 187 -3.85 4.82 0.53
C SER A 187 -5.03 5.73 0.85
N LEU A 188 -5.80 5.42 1.90
CA LEU A 188 -6.86 6.27 2.43
C LEU A 188 -6.30 7.62 2.86
N HIS A 189 -5.18 7.65 3.57
CA HIS A 189 -4.56 8.90 3.98
C HIS A 189 -4.18 9.75 2.77
N LYS A 190 -3.48 9.18 1.79
CA LYS A 190 -3.08 9.86 0.55
C LYS A 190 -4.27 10.42 -0.24
N THR A 191 -5.35 9.63 -0.40
CA THR A 191 -6.55 10.12 -1.10
C THR A 191 -7.27 11.19 -0.29
N SER A 192 -7.28 11.09 1.04
CA SER A 192 -7.85 12.12 1.90
C SER A 192 -7.09 13.44 1.81
N GLU A 193 -5.76 13.41 1.80
CA GLU A 193 -4.92 14.61 1.65
C GLU A 193 -5.11 15.25 0.28
N LEU A 194 -5.17 14.44 -0.78
CA LEU A 194 -5.47 14.95 -2.13
C LEU A 194 -6.82 15.68 -2.18
N LEU A 195 -7.83 15.18 -1.46
CA LEU A 195 -9.18 15.76 -1.45
C LEU A 195 -9.34 16.96 -0.52
N LYS A 196 -8.39 17.22 0.39
CA LYS A 196 -8.36 18.42 1.23
C LYS A 196 -7.95 19.69 0.49
N ASP A 197 -7.42 19.57 -0.72
CA ASP A 197 -7.04 20.71 -1.54
C ASP A 197 -8.28 21.57 -1.84
N PRO A 198 -8.32 22.87 -1.46
CA PRO A 198 -9.45 23.76 -1.75
C PRO A 198 -9.72 23.92 -3.25
N GLU A 199 -8.75 23.61 -4.11
CA GLU A 199 -8.97 23.54 -5.55
C GLU A 199 -9.97 22.43 -5.93
N ALA A 200 -10.04 21.32 -5.18
CA ALA A 200 -10.94 20.22 -5.47
C ALA A 200 -12.43 20.60 -5.36
N GLU A 201 -12.78 21.55 -4.50
CA GLU A 201 -14.16 22.03 -4.34
C GLU A 201 -14.55 23.04 -5.44
N THR A 202 -13.60 23.89 -5.85
CA THR A 202 -13.86 24.97 -6.81
C THR A 202 -13.62 24.59 -8.26
N LEU A 203 -13.02 23.42 -8.52
CA LEU A 203 -12.66 22.98 -9.87
C LEU A 203 -13.88 22.79 -10.79
N ALA A 204 -15.00 22.29 -10.25
CA ALA A 204 -16.24 22.12 -11.01
C ALA A 204 -16.77 23.46 -11.54
N ASP A 205 -16.80 24.48 -10.68
CA ASP A 205 -17.24 25.82 -11.06
C ASP A 205 -16.30 26.45 -12.10
N ARG A 206 -14.98 26.23 -11.95
CA ARG A 206 -13.98 26.70 -12.91
C ARG A 206 -14.12 26.02 -14.28
N VAL A 207 -14.42 24.73 -14.32
CA VAL A 207 -14.71 24.00 -15.56
C VAL A 207 -15.96 24.57 -16.23
N ALA A 208 -17.04 24.77 -15.48
CA ALA A 208 -18.30 25.32 -15.99
C ALA A 208 -18.12 26.76 -16.54
N ALA A 209 -17.39 27.62 -15.83
CA ALA A 209 -17.09 28.97 -16.28
C ALA A 209 -16.24 28.96 -17.58
N LEU A 210 -15.21 28.12 -17.65
CA LEU A 210 -14.35 28.02 -18.83
C LEU A 210 -15.09 27.43 -20.05
N GLU A 211 -16.05 26.52 -19.82
CA GLU A 211 -16.95 26.01 -20.86
C GLU A 211 -17.79 27.12 -21.49
N GLU A 212 -18.38 28.00 -20.67
CA GLU A 212 -19.14 29.17 -21.14
C GLU A 212 -18.25 30.17 -21.89
N GLU A 213 -17.04 30.41 -21.40
CA GLU A 213 -16.06 31.24 -22.08
C GLU A 213 -15.64 30.66 -23.44
N VAL A 214 -15.44 29.35 -23.55
CA VAL A 214 -15.11 28.68 -24.82
C VAL A 214 -16.27 28.78 -25.81
N ALA A 215 -17.51 28.67 -25.33
CA ALA A 215 -18.72 28.78 -26.15
C ALA A 215 -18.89 30.18 -26.75
N SER A 216 -18.59 31.23 -25.97
CA SER A 216 -18.66 32.64 -26.38
C SER A 216 -17.43 33.12 -27.17
N THR A 217 -16.31 32.39 -27.14
CA THR A 217 -15.09 32.78 -27.86
C THR A 217 -15.18 32.45 -29.37
N PRO A 218 -14.90 33.40 -30.27
CA PRO A 218 -14.88 33.17 -31.71
C PRO A 218 -13.80 32.18 -32.14
N ALA A 219 -13.97 31.55 -33.30
CA ALA A 219 -13.03 30.57 -33.82
C ALA A 219 -11.64 31.18 -34.07
N GLY A 220 -10.59 30.56 -33.52
CA GLY A 220 -9.22 31.02 -33.66
C GLY A 220 -8.26 30.33 -32.67
N LYS A 221 -7.00 30.79 -32.65
CA LYS A 221 -5.94 30.25 -31.76
C LYS A 221 -6.32 30.34 -30.28
N LEU A 222 -7.00 31.42 -29.86
CA LEU A 222 -7.46 31.61 -28.48
C LEU A 222 -8.49 30.56 -28.05
N ARG A 223 -9.47 30.25 -28.91
CA ARG A 223 -10.46 29.19 -28.63
C ARG A 223 -9.80 27.82 -28.51
N GLN A 224 -8.81 27.51 -29.37
CA GLN A 224 -8.05 26.27 -29.28
C GLN A 224 -7.26 26.18 -27.96
N ALA A 225 -6.61 27.26 -27.53
CA ALA A 225 -5.88 27.31 -26.26
C ALA A 225 -6.84 27.09 -25.07
N LYS A 226 -8.00 27.76 -25.06
CA LYS A 226 -9.02 27.56 -24.01
C LYS A 226 -9.61 26.15 -24.01
N GLN A 227 -9.84 25.55 -25.18
CA GLN A 227 -10.30 24.16 -25.31
C GLN A 227 -9.30 23.15 -24.74
N LYS A 228 -7.99 23.36 -24.99
CA LYS A 228 -6.93 22.54 -24.39
C LYS A 228 -6.90 22.68 -22.87
N ASN A 229 -6.99 23.90 -22.36
CA ASN A 229 -7.04 24.15 -20.92
C ASN A 229 -8.26 23.46 -20.27
N LEU A 230 -9.43 23.57 -20.91
CA LEU A 230 -10.66 22.93 -20.49
C LEU A 230 -10.54 21.40 -20.47
N ALA A 231 -9.88 20.79 -21.45
CA ALA A 231 -9.61 19.35 -21.45
C ALA A 231 -8.78 18.93 -20.23
N VAL A 232 -7.72 19.68 -19.91
CA VAL A 232 -6.89 19.44 -18.71
C VAL A 232 -7.71 19.60 -17.43
N LEU A 233 -8.54 20.64 -17.31
CA LEU A 233 -9.36 20.84 -16.11
C LEU A 233 -10.42 19.74 -15.93
N ARG A 234 -11.03 19.25 -17.03
CA ARG A 234 -11.95 18.11 -16.98
C ARG A 234 -11.25 16.83 -16.53
N GLN A 235 -10.05 16.54 -17.04
CA GLN A 235 -9.28 15.38 -16.63
C GLN A 235 -8.92 15.45 -15.13
N ARG A 236 -8.54 16.64 -14.64
CA ARG A 236 -8.30 16.87 -13.20
C ARG A 236 -9.57 16.64 -12.38
N LEU A 237 -10.74 17.09 -12.86
CA LEU A 237 -12.03 16.90 -12.18
C LEU A 237 -12.41 15.42 -12.10
N GLU A 238 -12.26 14.68 -13.20
CA GLU A 238 -12.50 13.24 -13.24
C GLU A 238 -11.58 12.50 -12.26
N ARG A 239 -10.30 12.88 -12.18
CA ARG A 239 -9.36 12.33 -11.19
C ARG A 239 -9.81 12.57 -9.76
N TYR A 240 -10.31 13.76 -9.44
CA TYR A 240 -10.84 14.05 -8.10
C TYR A 240 -12.10 13.26 -7.79
N ALA A 241 -13.01 13.12 -8.77
CA ALA A 241 -14.21 12.30 -8.62
C ALA A 241 -13.86 10.83 -8.32
N LYS A 242 -12.94 10.25 -9.10
CA LYS A 242 -12.43 8.88 -8.87
C LYS A 242 -11.72 8.74 -7.51
N SER A 243 -10.98 9.77 -7.09
CA SER A 243 -10.31 9.76 -5.78
C SER A 243 -11.31 9.81 -4.62
N ARG A 244 -12.46 10.48 -4.79
CA ARG A 244 -13.56 10.45 -3.80
C ARG A 244 -14.19 9.07 -3.69
N GLU A 245 -14.52 8.46 -4.82
CA GLU A 245 -15.05 7.10 -4.86
C GLU A 245 -14.08 6.10 -4.21
N ASN A 246 -12.79 6.17 -4.55
CA ASN A 246 -11.77 5.33 -3.93
C ASN A 246 -11.66 5.55 -2.43
N LYS A 247 -11.76 6.79 -1.96
CA LYS A 247 -11.74 7.10 -0.52
C LYS A 247 -12.93 6.44 0.18
N GLU A 248 -14.15 6.60 -0.32
CA GLU A 248 -15.35 5.98 0.24
C GLU A 248 -15.24 4.45 0.25
N TYR A 249 -14.70 3.88 -0.83
CA TYR A 249 -14.41 2.45 -0.92
C TYR A 249 -13.45 1.99 0.18
N PHE A 250 -12.31 2.66 0.37
CA PHE A 250 -11.35 2.29 1.43
C PHE A 250 -11.94 2.42 2.82
N GLU A 251 -12.75 3.44 3.09
CA GLU A 251 -13.41 3.59 4.39
C GLU A 251 -14.34 2.40 4.72
N VAL A 252 -15.15 1.99 3.75
CA VAL A 252 -16.06 0.83 3.89
C VAL A 252 -15.27 -0.48 3.99
N SER A 253 -14.26 -0.67 3.15
CA SER A 253 -13.42 -1.86 3.15
C SER A 253 -12.63 -2.01 4.46
N LEU A 254 -12.02 -0.95 4.97
CA LEU A 254 -11.33 -0.97 6.27
C LEU A 254 -12.28 -1.35 7.40
N SER A 255 -13.48 -0.78 7.42
CA SER A 255 -14.51 -1.13 8.42
C SER A 255 -14.91 -2.61 8.32
N THR A 256 -15.05 -3.12 7.09
CA THR A 256 -15.41 -4.52 6.86
C THR A 256 -14.31 -5.46 7.36
N LEU A 257 -13.05 -5.16 7.05
CA LEU A 257 -11.90 -5.93 7.52
C LEU A 257 -11.77 -5.92 9.05
N GLU A 258 -12.02 -4.78 9.69
CA GLU A 258 -12.02 -4.69 11.15
C GLU A 258 -13.11 -5.57 11.77
N ASP A 259 -14.30 -5.58 11.18
CA ASP A 259 -15.41 -6.40 11.66
C ASP A 259 -15.18 -7.90 11.38
N THR A 260 -14.56 -8.26 10.26
CA THR A 260 -14.18 -9.65 9.98
C THR A 260 -13.04 -10.12 10.89
N LEU A 261 -12.04 -9.29 11.18
CA LEU A 261 -11.01 -9.59 12.18
C LEU A 261 -11.61 -9.84 13.57
N LYS A 262 -12.55 -8.99 14.01
CA LYS A 262 -13.29 -9.20 15.26
C LYS A 262 -14.09 -10.51 15.24
N LEU A 263 -14.72 -10.82 14.12
CA LEU A 263 -15.44 -12.09 13.95
C LEU A 263 -14.51 -13.30 14.02
N VAL A 264 -13.34 -13.24 13.37
CA VAL A 264 -12.32 -14.30 13.45
C VAL A 264 -11.88 -14.47 14.89
N ARG A 265 -11.56 -13.38 15.59
CA ARG A 265 -11.24 -13.41 17.02
C ARG A 265 -12.35 -14.06 17.84
N ASP A 266 -13.61 -13.66 17.65
CA ASP A 266 -14.75 -14.21 18.38
C ASP A 266 -14.92 -15.72 18.11
N ARG A 267 -14.62 -16.18 16.89
CA ARG A 267 -14.59 -17.62 16.56
C ARG A 267 -13.44 -18.36 17.23
N VAL A 268 -12.25 -17.78 17.23
CA VAL A 268 -11.06 -18.32 17.93
C VAL A 268 -11.33 -18.41 19.44
N VAL A 269 -12.10 -17.46 19.99
CA VAL A 269 -12.57 -17.50 21.39
C VAL A 269 -13.60 -18.61 21.62
N ALA A 270 -14.51 -18.83 20.67
CA ALA A 270 -15.67 -19.70 20.84
C ALA A 270 -15.42 -21.19 20.54
N ALA A 271 -14.50 -21.55 19.64
CA ALA A 271 -14.18 -22.94 19.31
C ALA A 271 -12.74 -23.13 18.80
N SER A 272 -12.11 -24.21 19.26
CA SER A 272 -10.66 -24.40 19.45
C SER A 272 -10.02 -25.36 18.43
N THR A 273 -10.19 -25.13 17.12
CA THR A 273 -9.47 -25.88 16.09
C THR A 273 -8.81 -24.94 15.09
N ALA A 274 -7.53 -25.14 14.81
CA ALA A 274 -6.76 -24.31 13.89
C ALA A 274 -7.35 -24.35 12.47
N GLY A 275 -7.99 -25.46 12.07
CA GLY A 275 -8.66 -25.58 10.78
C GLY A 275 -9.80 -24.57 10.57
N ALA A 276 -10.70 -24.41 11.55
CA ALA A 276 -11.82 -23.46 11.45
C ALA A 276 -11.35 -22.00 11.47
N ILE A 277 -10.22 -21.73 12.14
CA ILE A 277 -9.57 -20.41 12.17
C ILE A 277 -8.97 -20.12 10.79
N SER A 278 -8.24 -21.07 10.21
CA SER A 278 -7.67 -20.94 8.86
C SER A 278 -8.76 -20.71 7.81
N ASP A 279 -9.87 -21.47 7.83
CA ASP A 279 -10.98 -21.29 6.88
C ASP A 279 -11.60 -19.89 6.99
N SER A 280 -11.76 -19.38 8.21
CA SER A 280 -12.30 -18.03 8.44
C SER A 280 -11.34 -16.95 7.94
N LEU A 281 -10.04 -17.18 8.11
CA LEU A 281 -9.00 -16.27 7.65
C LEU A 281 -8.80 -16.31 6.13
N ASP A 282 -8.99 -17.47 5.49
CA ASP A 282 -9.00 -17.61 4.03
C ASP A 282 -10.08 -16.73 3.39
N GLN A 283 -11.25 -16.60 4.03
CA GLN A 283 -12.28 -15.68 3.58
C GLN A 283 -11.82 -14.22 3.67
N VAL A 284 -11.15 -13.82 4.76
CA VAL A 284 -10.66 -12.44 4.90
C VAL A 284 -9.52 -12.15 3.92
N VAL A 285 -8.61 -13.10 3.73
CA VAL A 285 -7.54 -12.99 2.73
C VAL A 285 -8.11 -12.89 1.31
N LEU A 286 -9.20 -13.60 1.02
CA LEU A 286 -9.91 -13.52 -0.26
C LEU A 286 -10.50 -12.11 -0.47
N GLU A 287 -11.27 -11.60 0.49
CA GLU A 287 -11.83 -10.23 0.43
C GLU A 287 -10.72 -9.19 0.24
N LEU A 288 -9.59 -9.38 0.92
CA LEU A 288 -8.42 -8.50 0.84
C LEU A 288 -7.67 -8.59 -0.49
N SER A 289 -7.55 -9.77 -1.11
CA SER A 289 -6.95 -9.94 -2.43
C SER A 289 -7.73 -9.18 -3.50
N GLN A 290 -9.06 -9.20 -3.42
CA GLN A 290 -9.93 -8.41 -4.31
C GLN A 290 -9.69 -6.91 -4.14
N HIS A 291 -9.45 -6.45 -2.90
CA HIS A 291 -9.10 -5.06 -2.61
C HIS A 291 -7.71 -4.67 -3.16
N ARG A 292 -6.73 -5.55 -3.07
CA ARG A 292 -5.39 -5.32 -3.65
C ARG A 292 -5.45 -5.20 -5.17
N ASP A 293 -6.21 -6.07 -5.83
CA ASP A 293 -6.33 -6.01 -7.29
C ASP A 293 -7.07 -4.74 -7.74
N PHE A 294 -8.05 -4.27 -6.95
CA PHE A 294 -8.66 -2.95 -7.14
C PHE A 294 -7.66 -1.80 -6.94
N MET A 295 -6.82 -1.87 -5.91
CA MET A 295 -5.74 -0.91 -5.64
C MET A 295 -4.75 -0.82 -6.79
N GLU A 296 -4.25 -1.96 -7.28
CA GLU A 296 -3.31 -2.02 -8.39
C GLU A 296 -3.96 -1.47 -9.67
N ALA A 297 -5.22 -1.80 -9.94
CA ALA A 297 -5.96 -1.25 -11.08
C ALA A 297 -6.18 0.27 -10.94
N ALA A 298 -6.47 0.76 -9.73
CA ALA A 298 -6.63 2.20 -9.46
C ALA A 298 -5.31 2.96 -9.61
N GLU A 299 -4.19 2.39 -9.17
CA GLU A 299 -2.86 2.97 -9.35
C GLU A 299 -2.40 2.94 -10.80
N GLN A 300 -2.62 1.85 -11.52
CA GLN A 300 -2.33 1.74 -12.95
C GLN A 300 -3.11 2.78 -13.75
N ALA A 301 -4.42 2.89 -13.51
CA ALA A 301 -5.24 3.92 -14.16
C ALA A 301 -4.74 5.34 -13.82
N ARG A 302 -4.22 5.57 -12.60
CA ARG A 302 -3.63 6.86 -12.22
C ARG A 302 -2.34 7.15 -13.00
N LEU A 303 -1.50 6.13 -13.23
CA LEU A 303 -0.26 6.27 -14.00
C LEU A 303 -0.56 6.55 -15.48
N GLU A 304 -1.49 5.81 -16.08
CA GLU A 304 -1.92 6.01 -17.47
C GLU A 304 -2.48 7.43 -17.69
N MET A 305 -3.34 7.92 -16.77
CA MET A 305 -3.85 9.29 -16.84
C MET A 305 -2.74 10.36 -16.69
N ASN A 306 -1.68 10.06 -15.92
CA ASN A 306 -0.56 10.99 -15.73
C ASN A 306 0.38 11.01 -16.95
N GLU A 307 0.54 9.89 -17.64
CA GLU A 307 1.33 9.79 -18.86
C GLU A 307 0.67 10.56 -20.03
N GLU A 308 -0.66 10.46 -20.16
CA GLU A 308 -1.44 11.26 -21.12
C GLU A 308 -1.36 12.77 -20.83
N ALA A 309 -1.27 13.15 -19.55
CA ALA A 309 -1.08 14.55 -19.15
C ALA A 309 0.34 15.09 -19.43
N LEU A 310 1.37 14.24 -19.39
CA LEU A 310 2.75 14.60 -19.75
C LEU A 310 2.97 14.72 -21.27
N GLU A 311 2.19 13.98 -22.07
CA GLU A 311 2.27 14.05 -23.54
C GLU A 311 1.64 15.33 -24.11
N ALA A 312 0.85 16.06 -23.32
CA ALA A 312 0.37 17.39 -23.66
C ALA A 312 1.52 18.41 -23.48
N PRO A 313 2.11 18.97 -24.55
CA PRO A 313 3.26 19.86 -24.42
C PRO A 313 2.88 21.09 -23.59
N PRO A 314 3.73 21.53 -22.65
CA PRO A 314 3.45 22.70 -21.84
C PRO A 314 3.27 23.88 -22.78
N ALA A 315 2.13 24.57 -22.66
CA ALA A 315 1.88 25.81 -23.36
C ALA A 315 2.95 26.83 -22.94
N ARG A 316 4.03 26.92 -23.72
CA ARG A 316 4.85 28.12 -23.74
C ARG A 316 3.90 29.24 -24.15
N LEU A 317 3.55 30.08 -23.18
CA LEU A 317 3.05 31.41 -23.45
C LEU A 317 4.18 32.13 -24.20
N GLU A 318 4.17 32.05 -25.53
CA GLU A 318 4.88 32.99 -26.37
C GLU A 318 4.27 34.36 -26.07
N THR A 319 4.92 35.11 -25.18
CA THR A 319 4.76 36.55 -25.06
C THR A 319 5.15 37.14 -26.41
N ASN A 320 4.18 37.34 -27.30
CA ASN A 320 4.36 38.07 -28.54
C ASN A 320 4.61 39.55 -28.19
N ASP A 321 5.88 39.92 -28.14
CA ASP A 321 6.40 41.30 -28.06
C ASP A 321 6.40 41.99 -29.44
N GLU A 322 5.64 41.50 -30.42
CA GLU A 322 5.64 41.99 -31.80
C GLU A 322 4.24 42.43 -32.25
N ALA A 323 3.59 43.34 -31.51
CA ALA A 323 2.41 44.06 -32.01
C ALA A 323 2.07 45.33 -31.20
N LEU A 324 3.02 46.25 -31.03
CA LEU A 324 2.71 47.65 -30.70
C LEU A 324 3.54 48.57 -31.62
N GLU A 325 3.09 48.68 -32.87
CA GLU A 325 3.38 49.86 -33.69
C GLU A 325 2.81 51.08 -32.97
N ALA A 326 3.71 51.87 -32.37
CA ALA A 326 3.38 53.19 -31.87
C ALA A 326 3.14 54.15 -33.04
N PRO A 327 2.07 54.96 -33.04
CA PRO A 327 1.92 56.04 -34.01
C PRO A 327 2.89 57.18 -33.69
N GLN A 328 3.48 57.73 -34.75
CA GLN A 328 4.41 58.88 -34.74
C GLN A 328 3.85 60.06 -33.94
N ALA A 329 4.60 60.51 -32.93
CA ALA A 329 4.40 61.81 -32.29
C ALA A 329 5.46 62.80 -32.82
N ALA A 330 4.98 63.89 -33.40
CA ALA A 330 5.77 65.07 -33.76
C ALA A 330 6.30 65.80 -32.50
N PRO A 331 7.34 66.64 -32.62
CA PRO A 331 8.15 67.08 -31.49
C PRO A 331 7.52 68.27 -30.77
N PHE A 332 7.48 68.24 -29.44
CA PHE A 332 7.29 69.43 -28.63
C PHE A 332 8.43 69.60 -27.64
N ALA A 333 8.89 70.85 -27.59
CA ALA A 333 10.11 71.31 -26.97
C ALA A 333 10.05 71.34 -25.44
N GLY A 334 11.17 70.94 -24.84
CA GLY A 334 11.84 71.56 -23.68
C GLY A 334 11.04 71.94 -22.45
N THR A 335 11.35 71.30 -21.32
CA THR A 335 11.85 72.04 -20.15
C THR A 335 12.70 71.11 -19.26
N ALA A 336 13.84 71.65 -18.82
CA ALA A 336 14.84 71.01 -17.98
C ALA A 336 14.45 71.03 -16.49
N VAL A 337 15.37 70.49 -15.66
CA VAL A 337 15.50 70.52 -14.18
C VAL A 337 15.08 69.20 -13.54
N ASP A 338 15.82 68.51 -12.67
CA ASP A 338 17.25 68.38 -12.26
C ASP A 338 17.25 67.13 -11.33
N PRO A 339 18.28 66.27 -11.31
CA PRO A 339 18.25 64.99 -10.61
C PRO A 339 18.91 65.11 -9.23
N THR A 340 18.16 64.86 -8.17
CA THR A 340 18.77 64.52 -6.89
C THR A 340 17.90 63.48 -6.21
N GLY A 341 18.37 62.23 -6.28
CA GLY A 341 17.79 61.13 -5.54
C GLY A 341 18.17 61.23 -4.07
N GLU A 342 17.24 60.86 -3.21
CA GLU A 342 17.56 60.15 -1.98
C GLU A 342 16.31 59.37 -1.54
N LEU A 343 16.53 58.07 -1.37
CA LEU A 343 15.58 57.07 -0.89
C LEU A 343 15.72 56.97 0.62
N THR A 344 14.62 57.13 1.37
CA THR A 344 14.54 56.71 2.78
C THR A 344 13.73 55.42 2.88
N PRO A 345 14.25 54.35 3.51
CA PRO A 345 13.47 53.16 3.83
C PRO A 345 12.99 53.23 5.29
N GLU A 346 11.67 53.27 5.52
CA GLU A 346 11.08 52.97 6.83
C GLU A 346 10.51 51.54 6.77
N PHE A 347 11.32 50.57 7.22
CA PHE A 347 10.89 49.21 7.49
C PHE A 347 10.53 49.13 8.98
N SER A 348 9.23 49.09 9.28
CA SER A 348 8.72 48.90 10.63
C SER A 348 8.64 47.40 10.95
N ALA A 349 9.37 46.97 11.98
CA ALA A 349 9.36 45.62 12.50
C ALA A 349 8.13 45.37 13.40
N PRO A 350 7.51 44.18 13.38
CA PRO A 350 6.48 43.80 14.34
C PRO A 350 7.06 43.34 15.69
N PRO A 351 6.38 43.58 16.82
CA PRO A 351 6.89 43.31 18.16
C PRO A 351 6.80 41.84 18.61
N GLU A 352 7.74 41.53 19.49
CA GLU A 352 8.04 40.31 20.26
C GLU A 352 6.84 39.61 20.93
N ALA A 353 6.93 38.28 20.97
CA ALA A 353 6.05 37.36 21.67
C ALA A 353 6.23 37.39 23.20
N PRO A 354 5.20 37.01 23.99
CA PRO A 354 5.40 36.50 25.34
C PRO A 354 5.44 34.95 25.37
N ALA A 355 6.36 34.45 26.21
CA ALA A 355 6.71 33.06 26.46
C ALA A 355 5.60 32.23 27.14
N PRO A 356 5.64 30.88 27.02
CA PRO A 356 4.66 30.00 27.66
C PRO A 356 4.93 29.81 29.16
N GLU A 357 3.86 29.86 29.94
CA GLU A 357 3.81 29.55 31.37
C GLU A 357 4.16 28.08 31.65
N GLU A 358 4.98 27.89 32.69
CA GLU A 358 5.24 26.63 33.39
C GLU A 358 3.99 26.16 34.17
N ASP A 359 4.07 24.93 34.71
CA ASP A 359 3.13 24.24 35.63
C ASP A 359 1.99 23.47 34.92
N GLU A 360 1.67 22.20 35.19
CA GLU A 360 1.88 21.33 36.36
C GLU A 360 2.04 19.86 35.89
N ARG A 361 2.94 19.10 36.53
CA ARG A 361 2.93 17.63 36.47
C ARG A 361 2.11 17.08 37.64
N PRO A 362 1.28 16.06 37.43
CA PRO A 362 0.93 15.09 38.47
C PRO A 362 1.53 13.69 38.21
N PRO A 363 1.53 12.80 39.22
CA PRO A 363 2.68 11.95 39.55
C PRO A 363 2.56 10.48 39.11
N ASP A 364 3.72 9.81 39.15
CA ASP A 364 3.99 8.36 39.20
C ASP A 364 2.79 7.41 39.30
N LEU A 365 2.49 6.72 38.19
CA LEU A 365 1.63 5.53 38.12
C LEU A 365 2.46 4.25 37.83
N LEU A 366 3.61 4.11 38.46
CA LEU A 366 4.48 2.92 38.32
C LEU A 366 4.70 2.17 39.65
N GLN A 367 3.63 1.86 40.38
CA GLN A 367 3.72 0.96 41.56
C GLN A 367 2.57 -0.05 41.76
N GLU A 368 1.74 -0.36 40.76
CA GLU A 368 0.60 -1.27 40.98
C GLU A 368 0.60 -2.60 40.18
N PHE A 369 1.73 -3.00 39.58
CA PHE A 369 1.83 -4.29 38.84
C PHE A 369 2.65 -5.39 39.54
N ALA A 370 2.81 -5.32 40.86
CA ALA A 370 3.45 -6.38 41.64
C ALA A 370 2.53 -6.90 42.75
N ARG A 371 1.41 -7.51 42.36
CA ARG A 371 0.60 -8.48 43.13
C ARG A 371 -0.63 -8.88 42.32
N GLU A 372 -0.54 -9.99 41.60
CA GLU A 372 -1.44 -11.15 41.69
C GLU A 372 -0.98 -12.26 40.76
#